data_AF-A0A954YBV4-F1
#
_entry.id   AF-A0A954YBV4-F1
#
_cell.length_a   1.000
_cell.length_b   1.000
_cell.length_c   1.000
_cell.angle_alpha   90.00
_cell.angle_beta   90.00
_cell.angle_gamma   90.00
#
_symmetry.space_group_name_H-M   'P 1'
#
loop_
_entity.id
_entity.type
_entity.pdbx_description
1 polymer ?
#
loop_
_entity_poly.entity_id
_entity_poly.type
_entity_poly.pdbx_seq_one_letter_code
_entity_poly.pdbx_strand_id
1 'polypeptide(L)'
;MSRSRLKTFWTLAGAAMALGAVAQAQDKYITTELTAGSGRESRAYAINKIGQVVGLVDTGDTLHASLWFNGAETDLHKTSHLDLQLIFTADHGEAFNISDAGQVVGTAWTVINCPDTDWTVTHGFLLRPATLSDLGTPFPGDALADFWTFGSPCFVYNSAATAVSNRNHVVGWAAADGGIIRAFLVTPKNGTWFVDTAPADQVNDNMINLGTFDGQGVESSATDVNDDGLVTGYTYLNPSDPTTTTAYHAFLVTPLDTDFDQIGDTWAADLDADGGNDLMSDLGTLGGNNSWGRGINNSNQVVGESDTADLNVHAFMWSNGSMIDLGTLGGDNSSAASIDDLGRVVGWAETANGDRHACLWVDNKPYDLNSLTLNKLSIVLTEARDINSSGEIVGWGVVKGDETNTPQAFSMRLASDAEIAAAEESETPTTTPTTDPNDSNSGGGSGNNPNNPLDLDPLFPGQPSTTPVDGNGFTTDPLPSTCGIGTGGLLPLALGIGFVALSRRRRWA
;
A
#
# COMPACT_ATOMS: atom_id res chain seq x y z
N MET A 1 19.45 55.01 44.17
CA MET A 1 18.36 56.01 44.32
C MET A 1 17.98 56.43 42.90
N SER A 2 16.86 56.07 42.29
CA SER A 2 15.44 56.28 42.60
C SER A 2 14.80 56.96 41.37
N ARG A 3 13.95 56.21 40.67
CA ARG A 3 12.68 56.60 40.01
C ARG A 3 12.59 57.95 39.25
N SER A 4 12.22 57.89 37.97
CA SER A 4 10.84 58.17 37.47
C SER A 4 10.79 58.13 35.93
N ARG A 5 10.14 57.11 35.34
CA ARG A 5 8.86 57.19 34.60
C ARG A 5 8.75 58.31 33.54
N LEU A 6 8.61 57.90 32.27
CA LEU A 6 7.45 58.28 31.45
C LEU A 6 7.17 57.19 30.40
N LYS A 7 5.88 56.82 30.32
CA LYS A 7 5.28 55.82 29.42
C LYS A 7 4.90 56.51 28.11
N THR A 8 5.03 55.82 26.97
CA THR A 8 4.05 55.91 25.87
C THR A 8 3.88 54.55 25.22
N PHE A 9 2.61 54.18 25.08
CA PHE A 9 2.07 52.92 24.56
C PHE A 9 2.25 52.78 23.04
N TRP A 10 2.59 51.57 22.59
CA TRP A 10 2.02 50.97 21.37
C TRP A 10 1.64 49.53 21.69
N THR A 11 0.34 49.26 21.67
CA THR A 11 -0.26 47.92 21.59
C THR A 11 -0.21 47.46 20.14
N LEU A 12 0.48 46.34 19.89
CA LEU A 12 0.19 45.45 18.78
C LEU A 12 0.26 44.02 19.32
N ALA A 13 -0.94 43.49 19.56
CA ALA A 13 -1.16 42.08 19.80
C ALA A 13 -1.12 41.34 18.46
N GLY A 14 -0.67 40.08 18.51
CA GLY A 14 -1.12 39.06 17.56
C GLY A 14 -0.19 38.80 16.38
N ALA A 15 0.82 37.95 16.61
CA ALA A 15 1.15 36.82 15.76
C ALA A 15 2.28 36.05 16.45
N ALA A 16 1.92 35.15 17.38
CA ALA A 16 2.81 34.05 17.64
C ALA A 16 2.81 33.22 16.35
N MET A 17 3.87 33.35 15.55
CA MET A 17 4.16 32.33 14.55
C MET A 17 4.32 31.03 15.34
N ALA A 18 3.35 30.13 15.18
CA ALA A 18 3.58 28.74 15.48
C ALA A 18 4.68 28.30 14.53
N LEU A 19 5.92 28.28 15.04
CA LEU A 19 6.95 27.42 14.51
C LEU A 19 6.33 26.03 14.50
N GLY A 20 6.12 25.49 13.30
CA GLY A 20 5.59 24.15 13.10
C GLY A 20 6.35 23.20 14.00
N ALA A 21 5.61 22.37 14.73
CA ALA A 21 6.21 21.24 15.41
C ALA A 21 6.95 20.43 14.36
N VAL A 22 8.28 20.42 14.44
CA VAL A 22 9.12 19.45 13.77
C VAL A 22 8.65 18.08 14.27
N ALA A 23 8.27 17.18 13.35
CA ALA A 23 7.87 15.83 13.69
C ALA A 23 8.88 15.24 14.70
N GLN A 24 8.41 14.89 15.88
CA GLN A 24 9.27 14.29 16.89
C GLN A 24 9.44 12.82 16.53
N ALA A 25 10.68 12.38 16.53
CA ALA A 25 11.19 11.02 16.28
C ALA A 25 10.50 9.84 17.00
N GLN A 26 9.37 10.01 17.69
CA GLN A 26 8.66 8.94 18.40
C GLN A 26 7.13 9.12 18.33
N ASP A 27 6.62 9.41 17.14
CA ASP A 27 5.19 9.27 16.90
C ASP A 27 4.74 7.85 17.27
N LYS A 28 3.66 7.79 18.05
CA LYS A 28 3.04 6.53 18.49
C LYS A 28 1.84 6.23 17.62
N TYR A 29 1.60 4.95 17.37
CA TYR A 29 0.59 4.51 16.43
C TYR A 29 -0.48 3.66 17.09
N ILE A 30 -1.72 3.85 16.64
CA ILE A 30 -2.79 2.89 16.80
C ILE A 30 -2.82 2.03 15.54
N THR A 31 -2.67 0.73 15.71
CA THR A 31 -2.57 -0.23 14.61
C THR A 31 -3.84 -1.08 14.53
N THR A 32 -4.41 -1.19 13.34
CA THR A 32 -5.60 -1.99 13.02
C THR A 32 -5.19 -3.14 12.12
N GLU A 33 -5.51 -4.37 12.51
CA GLU A 33 -5.32 -5.56 11.67
C GLU A 33 -6.46 -5.64 10.64
N LEU A 34 -6.11 -5.68 9.36
CA LEU A 34 -7.04 -5.73 8.23
C LEU A 34 -7.22 -7.18 7.79
N THR A 35 -7.86 -7.98 8.64
CA THR A 35 -7.93 -9.43 8.43
C THR A 35 -8.84 -9.80 7.27
N ALA A 36 -8.37 -10.70 6.40
CA ALA A 36 -9.24 -11.57 5.64
C ALA A 36 -10.08 -12.41 6.62
N GLY A 37 -11.39 -12.56 6.38
CA GLY A 37 -12.22 -13.44 7.19
C GLY A 37 -11.57 -14.82 7.39
N SER A 38 -11.77 -15.44 8.57
CA SER A 38 -11.20 -16.74 8.97
C SER A 38 -9.67 -16.85 9.14
N GLY A 39 -8.94 -15.73 9.20
CA GLY A 39 -7.49 -15.73 9.49
C GLY A 39 -6.61 -16.10 8.30
N ARG A 40 -7.13 -15.92 7.09
CA ARG A 40 -6.44 -16.15 5.82
C ARG A 40 -5.49 -15.01 5.47
N GLU A 41 -4.71 -15.22 4.40
CA GLU A 41 -3.78 -14.23 3.92
C GLU A 41 -4.49 -12.91 3.54
N SER A 42 -3.88 -11.81 3.97
CA SER A 42 -4.26 -10.46 3.54
C SER A 42 -2.99 -9.60 3.45
N ARG A 43 -2.92 -8.74 2.43
CA ARG A 43 -1.84 -7.75 2.28
C ARG A 43 -2.42 -6.41 1.89
N ALA A 44 -1.94 -5.34 2.51
CA ALA A 44 -2.22 -3.98 2.11
C ALA A 44 -1.00 -3.41 1.37
N TYR A 45 -1.22 -2.90 0.16
CA TYR A 45 -0.15 -2.39 -0.70
C TYR A 45 -0.09 -0.86 -0.74
N ALA A 46 -1.23 -0.17 -0.71
CA ALA A 46 -1.28 1.29 -0.83
C ALA A 46 -2.42 1.93 -0.03
N ILE A 47 -2.23 3.21 0.33
CA ILE A 47 -3.18 4.04 1.07
C ILE A 47 -3.23 5.46 0.49
N ASN A 48 -4.43 5.97 0.20
CA ASN A 48 -4.58 7.35 -0.26
C ASN A 48 -4.76 8.35 0.89
N LYS A 49 -4.82 9.66 0.58
CA LYS A 49 -4.91 10.72 1.61
C LYS A 49 -6.14 10.66 2.52
N ILE A 50 -7.21 9.99 2.08
CA ILE A 50 -8.46 9.89 2.85
C ILE A 50 -8.53 8.61 3.68
N GLY A 51 -7.51 7.75 3.63
CA GLY A 51 -7.44 6.51 4.41
C GLY A 51 -8.11 5.31 3.74
N GLN A 52 -8.33 5.35 2.42
CA GLN A 52 -8.71 4.16 1.67
C GLN A 52 -7.47 3.33 1.40
N VAL A 53 -7.55 2.03 1.71
CA VAL A 53 -6.44 1.08 1.59
C VAL A 53 -6.79 0.03 0.54
N VAL A 54 -5.87 -0.28 -0.36
CA VAL A 54 -6.04 -1.37 -1.35
C VAL A 54 -5.02 -2.47 -1.17
N GLY A 55 -5.39 -3.66 -1.62
CA GLY A 55 -4.52 -4.82 -1.51
C GLY A 55 -5.15 -6.11 -2.01
N LEU A 56 -4.80 -7.21 -1.36
CA LEU A 56 -5.36 -8.53 -1.65
C LEU A 56 -5.89 -9.23 -0.40
N VAL A 57 -6.86 -10.11 -0.63
CA VAL A 57 -7.43 -11.04 0.35
C VAL A 57 -7.53 -12.44 -0.25
N ASP A 58 -7.08 -13.46 0.49
CA ASP A 58 -7.33 -14.85 0.17
C ASP A 58 -8.77 -15.26 0.56
N THR A 59 -9.57 -15.61 -0.46
CA THR A 59 -10.97 -16.03 -0.30
C THR A 59 -11.13 -17.54 -0.13
N GLY A 60 -10.02 -18.29 -0.08
CA GLY A 60 -9.93 -19.73 0.15
C GLY A 60 -9.83 -20.56 -1.13
N ASP A 61 -10.36 -20.04 -2.22
CA ASP A 61 -10.29 -20.64 -3.55
C ASP A 61 -9.31 -19.87 -4.46
N THR A 62 -9.09 -18.58 -4.19
CA THR A 62 -8.27 -17.66 -4.99
C THR A 62 -7.93 -16.37 -4.23
N LEU A 63 -7.15 -15.48 -4.85
CA LEU A 63 -6.82 -14.14 -4.34
C LEU A 63 -7.69 -13.08 -5.00
N HIS A 64 -8.28 -12.20 -4.20
CA HIS A 64 -9.13 -11.12 -4.67
C HIS A 64 -8.51 -9.78 -4.35
N ALA A 65 -8.63 -8.85 -5.30
CA ALA A 65 -8.34 -7.44 -5.04
C ALA A 65 -9.39 -6.89 -4.06
N SER A 66 -8.93 -6.25 -2.99
CA SER A 66 -9.79 -5.72 -1.92
C SER A 66 -9.50 -4.26 -1.62
N LEU A 67 -10.54 -3.55 -1.16
CA LEU A 67 -10.50 -2.17 -0.68
C LEU A 67 -11.00 -2.14 0.78
N TRP A 68 -10.22 -1.58 1.69
CA TRP A 68 -10.63 -1.29 3.06
C TRP A 68 -10.88 0.20 3.24
N PHE A 69 -12.00 0.55 3.86
CA PHE A 69 -12.31 1.92 4.24
C PHE A 69 -13.29 1.97 5.41
N ASN A 70 -13.01 2.82 6.41
CA ASN A 70 -13.86 2.99 7.60
C ASN A 70 -14.26 1.67 8.30
N GLY A 71 -13.34 0.71 8.35
CA GLY A 71 -13.54 -0.60 8.98
C GLY A 71 -14.38 -1.58 8.17
N ALA A 72 -14.75 -1.24 6.93
CA ALA A 72 -15.39 -2.16 5.98
C ALA A 72 -14.39 -2.62 4.93
N GLU A 73 -14.49 -3.89 4.54
CA GLU A 73 -13.79 -4.47 3.39
C GLU A 73 -14.76 -4.60 2.22
N THR A 74 -14.30 -4.27 1.01
CA THR A 74 -15.02 -4.40 -0.25
C THR A 74 -14.21 -5.29 -1.20
N ASP A 75 -14.79 -6.44 -1.57
CA ASP A 75 -14.25 -7.36 -2.58
C ASP A 75 -14.49 -6.80 -3.99
N LEU A 76 -13.41 -6.46 -4.71
CA LEU A 76 -13.48 -5.85 -6.05
C LEU A 76 -13.82 -6.87 -7.15
N HIS A 77 -13.98 -8.16 -6.83
CA HIS A 77 -14.46 -9.20 -7.76
C HIS A 77 -15.96 -9.53 -7.60
N LYS A 78 -16.67 -8.90 -6.65
CA LYS A 78 -18.09 -9.20 -6.39
C LYS A 78 -18.96 -7.96 -6.27
N THR A 79 -18.43 -6.78 -6.60
CA THR A 79 -19.11 -5.51 -6.40
C THR A 79 -19.77 -5.04 -7.70
N SER A 80 -21.10 -5.03 -7.75
CA SER A 80 -21.86 -4.53 -8.92
C SER A 80 -21.35 -3.15 -9.38
N HIS A 81 -21.03 -3.01 -10.66
CA HIS A 81 -20.43 -1.81 -11.31
C HIS A 81 -18.94 -1.55 -11.07
N LEU A 82 -18.28 -2.28 -10.17
CA LEU A 82 -16.84 -2.22 -9.91
C LEU A 82 -16.18 -3.62 -10.00
N ASP A 83 -16.92 -4.58 -10.55
CA ASP A 83 -16.57 -5.98 -10.60
C ASP A 83 -15.54 -6.23 -11.69
N LEU A 84 -14.34 -6.66 -11.29
CA LEU A 84 -13.30 -7.06 -12.24
C LEU A 84 -13.79 -8.16 -13.20
N GLN A 85 -14.73 -9.01 -12.80
CA GLN A 85 -15.31 -10.07 -13.65
C GLN A 85 -16.09 -9.53 -14.86
N LEU A 86 -16.33 -8.22 -14.96
CA LEU A 86 -16.91 -7.60 -16.14
C LEU A 86 -15.99 -7.68 -17.37
N ILE A 87 -14.66 -7.67 -17.16
CA ILE A 87 -13.65 -7.75 -18.23
C ILE A 87 -12.74 -8.97 -18.04
N PHE A 88 -12.40 -9.29 -16.79
CA PHE A 88 -11.45 -10.33 -16.43
C PHE A 88 -12.19 -11.64 -16.12
N THR A 89 -12.11 -12.60 -17.04
CA THR A 89 -12.96 -13.79 -17.01
C THR A 89 -12.52 -14.86 -15.99
N ALA A 90 -11.36 -14.70 -15.35
CA ALA A 90 -10.89 -15.57 -14.30
C ALA A 90 -11.01 -14.89 -12.92
N ASP A 91 -11.31 -15.69 -11.90
CA ASP A 91 -11.52 -15.22 -10.54
C ASP A 91 -10.16 -15.08 -9.84
N HIS A 92 -9.39 -14.05 -10.16
CA HIS A 92 -8.12 -13.73 -9.51
C HIS A 92 -7.70 -12.28 -9.77
N GLY A 93 -7.24 -11.57 -8.73
CA GLY A 93 -6.70 -10.23 -8.88
C GLY A 93 -6.06 -9.67 -7.63
N GLU A 94 -5.24 -8.64 -7.83
CA GLU A 94 -4.53 -7.90 -6.78
C GLU A 94 -4.56 -6.41 -7.11
N ALA A 95 -4.79 -5.55 -6.11
CA ALA A 95 -4.71 -4.10 -6.26
C ALA A 95 -3.42 -3.55 -5.64
N PHE A 96 -2.57 -2.91 -6.44
CA PHE A 96 -1.24 -2.47 -6.00
C PHE A 96 -1.19 -1.01 -5.57
N ASN A 97 -2.03 -0.14 -6.14
CA ASN A 97 -1.96 1.29 -5.87
C ASN A 97 -3.32 1.99 -5.99
N ILE A 98 -3.48 3.12 -5.29
CA ILE A 98 -4.71 3.91 -5.26
C ILE A 98 -4.41 5.41 -5.27
N SER A 99 -5.09 6.16 -6.14
CA SER A 99 -5.02 7.63 -6.15
C SER A 99 -5.95 8.26 -5.11
N ASP A 100 -5.75 9.55 -4.83
CA ASP A 100 -6.64 10.33 -3.95
C ASP A 100 -8.05 10.51 -4.52
N ALA A 101 -8.20 10.35 -5.84
CA ALA A 101 -9.51 10.32 -6.47
C ALA A 101 -10.20 8.96 -6.31
N GLY A 102 -9.53 7.95 -5.74
CA GLY A 102 -10.03 6.59 -5.58
C GLY A 102 -9.88 5.72 -6.82
N GLN A 103 -8.98 6.08 -7.75
CA GLN A 103 -8.63 5.20 -8.87
C GLN A 103 -7.71 4.11 -8.36
N VAL A 104 -7.99 2.86 -8.71
CA VAL A 104 -7.23 1.70 -8.25
C VAL A 104 -6.58 1.03 -9.46
N VAL A 105 -5.31 0.69 -9.35
CA VAL A 105 -4.59 -0.10 -10.36
C VAL A 105 -4.06 -1.38 -9.76
N GLY A 106 -3.85 -2.38 -10.61
CA GLY A 106 -3.35 -3.67 -10.20
C GLY A 106 -3.29 -4.66 -11.34
N THR A 107 -3.41 -5.95 -11.02
CA THR A 107 -3.46 -7.05 -11.99
C THR A 107 -4.68 -7.92 -11.79
N ALA A 108 -5.21 -8.45 -12.88
CA ALA A 108 -6.28 -9.44 -12.86
C ALA A 108 -6.05 -10.50 -13.94
N TRP A 109 -6.62 -11.69 -13.73
CA TRP A 109 -6.51 -12.78 -14.70
C TRP A 109 -7.66 -12.79 -15.69
N THR A 110 -7.34 -13.06 -16.95
CA THR A 110 -8.37 -13.28 -17.98
C THR A 110 -7.99 -14.46 -18.86
N VAL A 111 -9.00 -15.15 -19.37
CA VAL A 111 -8.84 -16.22 -20.36
C VAL A 111 -8.94 -15.61 -21.75
N ILE A 112 -7.89 -15.80 -22.55
CA ILE A 112 -7.83 -15.37 -23.95
C ILE A 112 -7.90 -16.60 -24.84
N ASN A 113 -8.81 -16.55 -25.82
CA ASN A 113 -8.97 -17.59 -26.82
C ASN A 113 -8.00 -17.34 -27.98
N CYS A 114 -6.98 -18.19 -28.10
CA CYS A 114 -6.06 -18.20 -29.23
C CYS A 114 -6.40 -19.35 -30.18
N PRO A 115 -5.99 -19.28 -31.47
CA PRO A 115 -6.43 -20.23 -32.50
C PRO A 115 -6.25 -21.72 -32.15
N ASP A 116 -5.22 -22.07 -31.36
CA ASP A 116 -4.87 -23.45 -31.03
C ASP A 116 -5.11 -23.84 -29.57
N THR A 117 -5.25 -22.88 -28.64
CA THR A 117 -5.35 -23.10 -27.19
C THR A 117 -5.92 -21.89 -26.45
N ASP A 118 -6.63 -22.13 -25.34
CA ASP A 118 -7.02 -21.07 -24.40
C ASP A 118 -5.90 -20.85 -23.38
N TRP A 119 -5.58 -19.59 -23.11
CA TRP A 119 -4.55 -19.20 -22.15
C TRP A 119 -5.14 -18.33 -21.05
N THR A 120 -4.82 -18.63 -19.80
CA THR A 120 -5.01 -17.68 -18.70
C THR A 120 -3.81 -16.76 -18.65
N VAL A 121 -4.05 -15.46 -18.78
CA VAL A 121 -3.02 -14.43 -18.77
C VAL A 121 -3.27 -13.42 -17.65
N THR A 122 -2.23 -12.66 -17.29
CA THR A 122 -2.33 -11.59 -16.28
C THR A 122 -2.19 -10.24 -16.96
N HIS A 123 -3.19 -9.38 -16.83
CA HIS A 123 -3.13 -8.02 -17.37
C HIS A 123 -3.24 -6.98 -16.27
N GLY A 124 -2.62 -5.82 -16.52
CA GLY A 124 -2.82 -4.62 -15.72
C GLY A 124 -4.22 -4.06 -15.90
N PHE A 125 -4.84 -3.59 -14.81
CA PHE A 125 -6.13 -2.91 -14.88
C PHE A 125 -6.09 -1.51 -14.26
N LEU A 126 -7.06 -0.68 -14.64
CA LEU A 126 -7.45 0.54 -13.94
C LEU A 126 -8.95 0.49 -13.63
N LEU A 127 -9.28 0.61 -12.35
CA LEU A 127 -10.64 0.79 -11.85
C LEU A 127 -10.82 2.24 -11.37
N ARG A 128 -11.89 2.88 -11.80
CA ARG A 128 -12.27 4.25 -11.41
C ARG A 128 -13.53 4.22 -10.55
N PRO A 129 -13.70 5.16 -9.61
CA PRO A 129 -14.96 5.28 -8.89
C PRO A 129 -16.12 5.52 -9.87
N ALA A 130 -17.23 4.81 -9.66
CA ALA A 130 -18.42 4.97 -10.49
C ALA A 130 -18.96 6.40 -10.41
N THR A 131 -19.24 6.98 -11.57
CA THR A 131 -19.94 8.26 -11.73
C THR A 131 -21.42 8.06 -11.95
N LEU A 132 -22.23 9.12 -11.81
CA LEU A 132 -23.69 9.04 -12.01
C LEU A 132 -24.07 8.60 -13.44
N SER A 133 -23.20 8.86 -14.42
CA SER A 133 -23.33 8.37 -15.80
C SER A 133 -23.20 6.86 -15.91
N ASP A 134 -22.32 6.25 -15.11
CA ASP A 134 -22.02 4.81 -15.13
C ASP A 134 -23.15 3.98 -14.51
N LEU A 135 -23.94 4.60 -13.61
CA LEU A 135 -25.11 3.98 -12.97
C LEU A 135 -26.35 3.99 -13.87
N GLY A 136 -26.33 4.76 -14.96
CA GLY A 136 -27.46 4.93 -15.88
C GLY A 136 -27.42 4.04 -17.12
N THR A 137 -26.30 3.39 -17.40
CA THR A 137 -26.11 2.49 -18.54
C THR A 137 -25.95 1.04 -18.09
N PRO A 138 -26.48 0.07 -18.86
CA PRO A 138 -26.23 -1.35 -18.58
C PRO A 138 -24.77 -1.77 -18.83
N PHE A 139 -23.94 -0.85 -19.36
CA PHE A 139 -22.52 -1.02 -19.57
C PHE A 139 -21.75 -0.19 -18.52
N PRO A 140 -21.17 -0.84 -17.48
CA PRO A 140 -20.20 -0.24 -16.57
C PRO A 140 -18.81 0.05 -17.20
N GLY A 141 -18.70 -0.04 -18.54
CA GLY A 141 -17.45 -0.14 -19.29
C GLY A 141 -16.57 1.12 -19.35
N ASP A 142 -16.98 2.24 -18.77
CA ASP A 142 -16.09 3.40 -18.62
C ASP A 142 -15.30 3.33 -17.30
N ALA A 143 -15.80 2.66 -16.26
CA ALA A 143 -15.14 2.65 -14.95
C ALA A 143 -13.92 1.71 -14.89
N LEU A 144 -13.88 0.66 -15.72
CA LEU A 144 -12.81 -0.34 -15.73
C LEU A 144 -12.11 -0.37 -17.09
N ALA A 145 -10.78 -0.35 -17.09
CA ALA A 145 -9.94 -0.49 -18.27
C ALA A 145 -8.94 -1.64 -18.11
N ASP A 146 -8.79 -2.44 -19.17
CA ASP A 146 -7.69 -3.39 -19.35
C ASP A 146 -6.56 -2.69 -20.13
N PHE A 147 -5.33 -2.78 -19.65
CA PHE A 147 -4.17 -2.18 -20.30
C PHE A 147 -3.54 -3.03 -21.40
N TRP A 148 -3.82 -4.34 -21.45
CA TRP A 148 -3.22 -5.27 -22.41
C TRP A 148 -1.67 -5.28 -22.36
N THR A 149 -1.00 -5.67 -23.46
CA THR A 149 0.46 -5.78 -23.57
C THR A 149 1.00 -5.02 -24.79
N PHE A 150 2.32 -4.98 -25.01
CA PHE A 150 2.96 -4.34 -26.18
C PHE A 150 2.95 -5.22 -27.44
N GLY A 151 2.15 -6.28 -27.46
CA GLY A 151 2.07 -7.19 -28.60
C GLY A 151 0.79 -7.98 -28.59
N SER A 152 0.65 -8.87 -29.57
CA SER A 152 -0.56 -9.69 -29.65
C SER A 152 -0.66 -10.59 -28.42
N PRO A 153 -1.82 -10.64 -27.74
CA PRO A 153 -2.01 -11.39 -26.50
C PRO A 153 -1.80 -12.91 -26.66
N CYS A 154 -1.86 -13.42 -27.89
CA CYS A 154 -1.60 -14.83 -28.18
C CYS A 154 -0.11 -15.22 -28.20
N PHE A 155 0.78 -14.23 -28.18
CA PHE A 155 2.23 -14.43 -28.17
C PHE A 155 2.91 -13.69 -27.01
N VAL A 156 2.25 -12.69 -26.43
CA VAL A 156 2.76 -11.78 -25.41
C VAL A 156 1.74 -11.67 -24.29
N TYR A 157 2.04 -12.30 -23.16
CA TYR A 157 0.98 -12.70 -22.23
C TYR A 157 0.70 -11.71 -21.10
N ASN A 158 1.73 -11.05 -20.54
CA ASN A 158 1.57 -10.45 -19.22
C ASN A 158 1.82 -8.94 -19.19
N SER A 159 1.02 -8.25 -18.39
CA SER A 159 1.27 -6.88 -17.94
C SER A 159 0.81 -6.67 -16.51
N ALA A 160 1.34 -5.63 -15.88
CA ALA A 160 0.89 -5.17 -14.57
C ALA A 160 0.91 -3.64 -14.52
N ALA A 161 -0.15 -3.05 -13.95
CA ALA A 161 -0.17 -1.64 -13.57
C ALA A 161 0.20 -1.54 -12.08
N THR A 162 1.31 -0.87 -11.79
CA THR A 162 1.92 -0.87 -10.45
C THR A 162 1.60 0.38 -9.66
N ALA A 163 1.39 1.53 -10.33
CA ALA A 163 1.13 2.80 -9.67
C ALA A 163 0.24 3.73 -10.50
N VAL A 164 -0.48 4.61 -9.79
CA VAL A 164 -1.32 5.66 -10.36
C VAL A 164 -1.15 6.98 -9.61
N SER A 165 -0.86 8.06 -10.33
CA SER A 165 -0.77 9.41 -9.74
C SER A 165 -2.13 10.10 -9.67
N ASN A 166 -2.23 11.18 -8.88
CA ASN A 166 -3.43 12.03 -8.79
C ASN A 166 -3.67 12.86 -10.06
N ARG A 167 -2.70 12.92 -10.97
CA ARG A 167 -2.81 13.56 -12.28
C ARG A 167 -3.07 12.59 -13.43
N ASN A 168 -3.50 11.37 -13.14
CA ASN A 168 -3.89 10.35 -14.13
C ASN A 168 -2.72 9.81 -14.97
N HIS A 169 -1.54 9.70 -14.40
CA HIS A 169 -0.47 8.86 -14.98
C HIS A 169 -0.58 7.47 -14.37
N VAL A 170 -0.61 6.43 -15.21
CA VAL A 170 -0.51 5.03 -14.77
C VAL A 170 0.77 4.44 -15.33
N VAL A 171 1.52 3.75 -14.49
CA VAL A 171 2.76 3.09 -14.90
C VAL A 171 2.75 1.61 -14.52
N GLY A 172 3.69 0.88 -15.11
CA GLY A 172 3.94 -0.49 -14.77
C GLY A 172 4.87 -1.14 -15.77
N TRP A 173 4.63 -2.42 -16.04
CA TRP A 173 5.39 -3.18 -17.03
C TRP A 173 4.48 -4.03 -17.90
N ALA A 174 4.89 -4.24 -19.13
CA ALA A 174 4.21 -5.10 -20.09
C ALA A 174 5.24 -5.90 -20.88
N ALA A 175 4.89 -7.15 -21.14
CA ALA A 175 5.64 -7.97 -22.08
C ALA A 175 5.50 -7.38 -23.50
N ALA A 176 6.53 -7.61 -24.30
CA ALA A 176 6.63 -7.32 -25.72
C ALA A 176 7.10 -8.57 -26.48
N ASP A 177 7.03 -8.51 -27.82
CA ASP A 177 7.49 -9.60 -28.68
C ASP A 177 8.94 -10.03 -28.36
N GLY A 178 9.19 -11.34 -28.44
CA GLY A 178 10.51 -11.91 -28.13
C GLY A 178 10.77 -12.14 -26.63
N GLY A 179 9.76 -11.98 -25.77
CA GLY A 179 9.88 -12.21 -24.32
C GLY A 179 10.54 -11.06 -23.57
N ILE A 180 10.63 -9.89 -24.20
CA ILE A 180 11.16 -8.66 -23.62
C ILE A 180 10.11 -8.05 -22.69
N ILE A 181 10.54 -7.50 -21.55
CA ILE A 181 9.68 -6.76 -20.63
C ILE A 181 10.04 -5.28 -20.71
N ARG A 182 9.03 -4.42 -20.77
CA ARG A 182 9.22 -2.97 -20.86
C ARG A 182 8.39 -2.24 -19.82
N ALA A 183 9.01 -1.24 -19.22
CA ALA A 183 8.32 -0.23 -18.44
C ALA A 183 7.37 0.54 -19.36
N PHE A 184 6.17 0.82 -18.88
CA PHE A 184 5.21 1.63 -19.60
C PHE A 184 4.71 2.81 -18.78
N LEU A 185 4.21 3.81 -19.49
CA LEU A 185 3.36 4.87 -18.94
C LEU A 185 2.12 5.05 -19.83
N VAL A 186 0.96 5.25 -19.22
CA VAL A 186 -0.30 5.58 -19.89
C VAL A 186 -0.83 6.90 -19.33
N THR A 187 -1.10 7.85 -20.22
CA THR A 187 -1.92 9.05 -19.95
C THR A 187 -3.24 8.94 -20.70
N PRO A 188 -4.39 9.27 -20.09
CA PRO A 188 -5.67 9.17 -20.78
C PRO A 188 -5.77 10.23 -21.90
N LYS A 189 -6.12 9.80 -23.12
CA LYS A 189 -6.39 10.73 -24.25
C LYS A 189 -7.89 10.97 -24.35
N ASN A 190 -8.34 12.22 -24.21
CA ASN A 190 -9.77 12.57 -24.21
C ASN A 190 -10.60 11.75 -23.18
N GLY A 191 -9.99 11.37 -22.05
CA GLY A 191 -10.64 10.60 -20.99
C GLY A 191 -10.69 9.08 -21.22
N THR A 192 -10.12 8.56 -22.33
CA THR A 192 -10.00 7.12 -22.57
C THR A 192 -8.61 6.61 -22.19
N TRP A 193 -8.60 5.47 -21.50
CA TRP A 193 -7.39 4.80 -20.99
C TRP A 193 -6.87 3.71 -21.92
N PHE A 194 -7.77 3.20 -22.76
CA PHE A 194 -7.49 2.23 -23.79
C PHE A 194 -7.99 2.77 -25.13
N VAL A 195 -7.14 2.71 -26.13
CA VAL A 195 -7.46 3.03 -27.52
C VAL A 195 -6.73 2.01 -28.40
N ASP A 196 -7.45 1.37 -29.30
CA ASP A 196 -6.88 0.53 -30.36
C ASP A 196 -7.44 1.05 -31.69
N THR A 197 -6.65 1.87 -32.38
CA THR A 197 -7.05 2.61 -33.58
C THR A 197 -6.41 2.08 -34.85
N ALA A 198 -5.23 1.46 -34.81
CA ALA A 198 -4.64 0.80 -35.98
C ALA A 198 -3.39 -0.06 -35.66
N PRO A 199 -3.31 -1.32 -36.14
CA PRO A 199 -4.31 -2.10 -36.86
C PRO A 199 -5.09 -3.08 -35.96
N ALA A 200 -5.99 -2.62 -35.08
CA ALA A 200 -6.93 -3.48 -34.34
C ALA A 200 -6.27 -4.74 -33.73
N ASP A 201 -5.04 -4.57 -33.26
CA ASP A 201 -4.14 -5.64 -32.85
C ASP A 201 -4.26 -5.96 -31.36
N GLN A 202 -5.24 -5.35 -30.70
CA GLN A 202 -5.50 -5.45 -29.26
C GLN A 202 -4.35 -4.88 -28.42
N VAL A 203 -3.55 -3.98 -29.00
CA VAL A 203 -2.53 -3.21 -28.29
C VAL A 203 -3.11 -1.85 -27.90
N ASN A 204 -2.72 -1.36 -26.72
CA ASN A 204 -3.14 -0.05 -26.26
C ASN A 204 -2.27 1.06 -26.87
N ASP A 205 -2.80 1.80 -27.84
CA ASP A 205 -2.15 2.96 -28.50
C ASP A 205 -1.89 4.16 -27.57
N ASN A 206 -2.42 4.14 -26.35
CA ASN A 206 -2.08 5.12 -25.32
C ASN A 206 -0.89 4.71 -24.47
N MET A 207 -0.43 3.45 -24.56
CA MET A 207 0.70 2.94 -23.81
C MET A 207 2.02 3.40 -24.42
N ILE A 208 2.79 4.15 -23.64
CA ILE A 208 4.11 4.65 -24.00
C ILE A 208 5.13 3.64 -23.48
N ASN A 209 5.91 3.05 -24.38
CA ASN A 209 7.07 2.23 -24.03
C ASN A 209 8.21 3.14 -23.57
N LEU A 210 8.62 3.01 -22.30
CA LEU A 210 9.69 3.83 -21.72
C LEU A 210 11.10 3.31 -22.06
N GLY A 211 11.22 2.17 -22.75
CA GLY A 211 12.49 1.62 -23.20
C GLY A 211 13.42 1.17 -22.06
N THR A 212 14.70 1.08 -22.36
CA THR A 212 15.79 0.88 -21.39
C THR A 212 16.78 2.03 -21.51
N PHE A 213 17.73 2.10 -20.59
CA PHE A 213 18.77 3.14 -20.60
C PHE A 213 19.61 3.12 -21.88
N ASP A 214 20.01 1.94 -22.35
CA ASP A 214 20.97 1.74 -23.45
C ASP A 214 20.33 1.20 -24.74
N GLY A 215 19.01 1.03 -24.76
CA GLY A 215 18.24 0.38 -25.83
C GLY A 215 18.50 -1.11 -26.05
N GLN A 216 19.57 -1.66 -25.50
CA GLN A 216 20.00 -3.05 -25.65
C GLN A 216 19.54 -3.95 -24.51
N GLY A 217 19.13 -3.36 -23.37
CA GLY A 217 18.57 -4.08 -22.23
C GLY A 217 17.31 -4.86 -22.61
N VAL A 218 17.16 -6.04 -22.02
CA VAL A 218 16.02 -6.95 -22.29
C VAL A 218 14.84 -6.73 -21.34
N GLU A 219 15.01 -5.88 -20.33
CA GLU A 219 14.02 -5.69 -19.27
C GLU A 219 14.06 -4.26 -18.72
N SER A 220 12.89 -3.67 -18.57
CA SER A 220 12.66 -2.52 -17.70
C SER A 220 11.28 -2.63 -17.05
N SER A 221 11.12 -2.03 -15.88
CA SER A 221 9.86 -2.00 -15.14
C SER A 221 9.73 -0.68 -14.41
N ALA A 222 8.59 0.00 -14.59
CA ALA A 222 8.24 1.14 -13.78
C ALA A 222 7.53 0.65 -12.51
N THR A 223 7.88 1.23 -11.36
CA THR A 223 7.29 0.86 -10.07
C THR A 223 6.37 1.93 -9.55
N ASP A 224 6.71 3.21 -9.75
CA ASP A 224 5.96 4.34 -9.20
C ASP A 224 6.05 5.60 -10.08
N VAL A 225 5.08 6.50 -9.92
CA VAL A 225 4.94 7.75 -10.70
C VAL A 225 4.38 8.87 -9.84
N ASN A 226 5.02 10.04 -9.86
CA ASN A 226 4.52 11.20 -9.13
C ASN A 226 3.50 12.01 -9.93
N ASP A 227 2.92 13.05 -9.33
CA ASP A 227 1.90 13.85 -9.98
C ASP A 227 2.45 14.61 -11.21
N ASP A 228 3.73 14.97 -11.22
CA ASP A 228 4.41 15.61 -12.36
C ASP A 228 4.68 14.65 -13.54
N GLY A 229 4.36 13.36 -13.37
CA GLY A 229 4.58 12.34 -14.39
C GLY A 229 6.04 11.87 -14.46
N LEU A 230 6.86 12.17 -13.45
CA LEU A 230 8.18 11.54 -13.32
C LEU A 230 8.00 10.09 -12.90
N VAL A 231 8.72 9.18 -13.57
CA VAL A 231 8.58 7.74 -13.37
C VAL A 231 9.85 7.16 -12.80
N THR A 232 9.73 6.38 -11.74
CA THR A 232 10.84 5.59 -11.19
C THR A 232 10.62 4.10 -11.43
N GLY A 233 11.72 3.36 -11.42
CA GLY A 233 11.68 1.90 -11.51
C GLY A 233 13.08 1.32 -11.61
N TYR A 234 13.22 0.24 -12.37
CA TYR A 234 14.51 -0.38 -12.66
C TYR A 234 14.62 -0.82 -14.11
N THR A 235 15.84 -0.84 -14.61
CA THR A 235 16.17 -1.29 -15.96
C THR A 235 17.37 -2.22 -15.92
N TYR A 236 17.36 -3.22 -16.78
CA TYR A 236 18.54 -4.03 -17.06
C TYR A 236 19.52 -3.17 -17.86
N LEU A 237 20.72 -3.02 -17.31
CA LEU A 237 21.84 -2.37 -17.97
C LEU A 237 22.69 -3.47 -18.63
N ASN A 238 22.75 -3.45 -19.96
CA ASN A 238 23.64 -4.30 -20.74
C ASN A 238 24.71 -3.41 -21.38
N PRO A 239 25.72 -3.00 -20.61
CA PRO A 239 26.57 -1.93 -21.04
C PRO A 239 27.34 -2.35 -22.30
N SER A 240 27.35 -1.45 -23.27
CA SER A 240 28.14 -1.59 -24.50
C SER A 240 29.65 -1.63 -24.22
N ASP A 241 30.08 -1.19 -23.04
CA ASP A 241 31.43 -1.34 -22.51
C ASP A 241 31.63 -2.72 -21.86
N PRO A 242 32.55 -3.57 -22.38
CA PRO A 242 32.81 -4.91 -21.85
C PRO A 242 33.51 -4.92 -20.47
N THR A 243 33.86 -3.75 -19.91
CA THR A 243 34.47 -3.62 -18.58
C THR A 243 33.45 -3.41 -17.45
N THR A 244 32.22 -3.08 -17.80
CA THR A 244 31.09 -2.95 -16.87
C THR A 244 30.27 -4.23 -16.85
N THR A 245 29.90 -4.70 -15.66
CA THR A 245 29.09 -5.90 -15.50
C THR A 245 27.63 -5.60 -15.76
N THR A 246 26.91 -6.54 -16.39
CA THR A 246 25.46 -6.49 -16.51
C THR A 246 24.81 -6.44 -15.13
N ALA A 247 23.87 -5.52 -14.93
CA ALA A 247 23.21 -5.31 -13.64
C ALA A 247 21.82 -4.68 -13.81
N TYR A 248 21.04 -4.65 -12.72
CA TYR A 248 19.80 -3.87 -12.66
C TYR A 248 20.06 -2.55 -11.96
N HIS A 249 19.69 -1.44 -12.59
CA HIS A 249 19.86 -0.12 -12.00
C HIS A 249 18.50 0.57 -11.86
N ALA A 250 18.34 1.28 -10.75
CA ALA A 250 17.23 2.18 -10.52
C ALA A 250 17.31 3.34 -11.51
N PHE A 251 16.17 3.75 -12.05
CA PHE A 251 16.10 4.88 -12.97
C PHE A 251 15.11 5.94 -12.50
N LEU A 252 15.27 7.15 -13.04
CA LEU A 252 14.26 8.19 -13.05
C LEU A 252 14.06 8.70 -14.48
N VAL A 253 12.85 8.55 -15.02
CA VAL A 253 12.44 9.21 -16.27
C VAL A 253 11.85 10.57 -15.93
N THR A 254 12.47 11.63 -16.45
CA THR A 254 11.95 13.00 -16.33
C THR A 254 11.32 13.41 -17.66
N PRO A 255 10.00 13.66 -17.72
CA PRO A 255 9.37 14.01 -18.98
C PRO A 255 9.87 15.37 -19.50
N LEU A 256 9.91 15.52 -20.81
CA LEU A 256 10.03 16.83 -21.43
C LEU A 256 8.66 17.52 -21.40
N ASP A 257 8.70 18.83 -21.19
CA ASP A 257 7.60 19.75 -21.36
C ASP A 257 7.86 20.51 -22.67
N THR A 258 7.21 20.09 -23.76
CA THR A 258 7.48 20.65 -25.09
C THR A 258 6.70 21.92 -25.41
N ASP A 259 5.64 22.21 -24.66
CA ASP A 259 4.81 23.42 -24.83
C ASP A 259 4.99 24.48 -23.73
N PHE A 260 5.87 24.23 -22.75
CA PHE A 260 6.30 25.10 -21.66
C PHE A 260 5.20 25.44 -20.65
N ASP A 261 4.24 24.53 -20.43
CA ASP A 261 3.16 24.71 -19.46
C ASP A 261 3.46 24.15 -18.06
N GLN A 262 4.66 23.61 -17.86
CA GLN A 262 5.16 22.90 -16.67
C GLN A 262 4.48 21.54 -16.42
N ILE A 263 3.87 20.95 -17.44
CA ILE A 263 3.34 19.60 -17.43
C ILE A 263 4.16 18.80 -18.45
N GLY A 264 4.70 17.67 -18.01
CA GLY A 264 5.38 16.75 -18.93
C GLY A 264 4.41 16.25 -20.01
N ASP A 265 4.85 16.24 -21.26
CA ASP A 265 4.07 15.76 -22.41
C ASP A 265 4.81 14.71 -23.26
N THR A 266 6.10 14.49 -22.99
CA THR A 266 6.95 13.53 -23.68
C THR A 266 7.77 12.71 -22.67
N TRP A 267 7.56 11.39 -22.63
CA TRP A 267 8.19 10.48 -21.65
C TRP A 267 9.24 9.53 -22.25
N ALA A 268 9.36 9.51 -23.57
CA ALA A 268 10.35 8.72 -24.28
C ALA A 268 10.93 9.52 -25.43
N ALA A 269 12.25 9.56 -25.52
CA ALA A 269 12.98 10.15 -26.65
C ALA A 269 14.26 9.35 -26.90
N ASP A 270 14.53 9.06 -28.16
CA ASP A 270 15.77 8.44 -28.66
C ASP A 270 16.41 9.44 -29.63
N LEU A 271 17.18 10.38 -29.09
CA LEU A 271 17.73 11.53 -29.80
C LEU A 271 19.00 11.17 -30.58
N ASP A 272 19.72 10.14 -30.16
CA ASP A 272 20.95 9.68 -30.82
C ASP A 272 20.78 8.38 -31.63
N ALA A 273 19.58 7.79 -31.63
CA ALA A 273 19.18 6.61 -32.38
C ALA A 273 19.90 5.33 -31.94
N ASP A 274 20.27 5.22 -30.67
CA ASP A 274 20.84 4.02 -30.07
C ASP A 274 19.77 3.03 -29.56
N GLY A 275 18.51 3.45 -29.55
CA GLY A 275 17.35 2.68 -29.09
C GLY A 275 17.02 2.85 -27.61
N GLY A 276 17.83 3.61 -26.87
CA GLY A 276 17.64 3.98 -25.48
C GLY A 276 16.65 5.11 -25.29
N ASN A 277 16.25 5.33 -24.04
CA ASN A 277 15.45 6.48 -23.66
C ASN A 277 16.36 7.54 -23.02
N ASP A 278 16.67 8.59 -23.76
CA ASP A 278 17.51 9.72 -23.30
C ASP A 278 16.92 10.51 -22.13
N LEU A 279 15.62 10.31 -21.83
CA LEU A 279 14.96 10.91 -20.68
C LEU A 279 15.13 10.07 -19.41
N MET A 280 15.66 8.85 -19.53
CA MET A 280 15.92 7.94 -18.43
C MET A 280 17.31 8.20 -17.82
N SER A 281 17.33 8.65 -16.57
CA SER A 281 18.56 8.83 -15.81
C SER A 281 18.85 7.62 -14.93
N ASP A 282 20.06 7.08 -15.01
CA ASP A 282 20.57 6.10 -14.04
C ASP A 282 20.83 6.77 -12.68
N LEU A 283 20.28 6.20 -11.62
CA LEU A 283 20.43 6.70 -10.25
C LEU A 283 21.71 6.19 -9.56
N GLY A 284 22.37 5.18 -10.13
CA GLY A 284 23.56 4.53 -9.58
C GLY A 284 23.25 3.50 -8.49
N THR A 285 24.25 3.19 -7.66
CA THR A 285 24.17 2.21 -6.57
C THR A 285 24.88 2.72 -5.30
N LEU A 286 24.72 2.01 -4.18
CA LEU A 286 25.47 2.22 -2.93
C LEU A 286 26.88 1.59 -2.96
N GLY A 287 27.44 1.37 -4.15
CA GLY A 287 28.78 0.83 -4.36
C GLY A 287 28.81 -0.65 -4.75
N GLY A 288 27.68 -1.34 -4.72
CA GLY A 288 27.50 -2.67 -5.33
C GLY A 288 27.06 -2.58 -6.79
N ASN A 289 26.49 -3.68 -7.30
CA ASN A 289 26.14 -3.78 -8.72
C ASN A 289 24.69 -3.41 -9.01
N ASN A 290 23.74 -3.69 -8.09
CA ASN A 290 22.32 -3.50 -8.39
C ASN A 290 21.67 -2.39 -7.56
N SER A 291 20.61 -1.81 -8.14
CA SER A 291 19.65 -0.95 -7.45
C SER A 291 18.27 -1.07 -8.09
N TRP A 292 17.24 -0.85 -7.28
CA TRP A 292 15.84 -0.84 -7.70
C TRP A 292 15.13 0.36 -7.10
N GLY A 293 14.59 1.23 -7.95
CA GLY A 293 13.66 2.27 -7.51
C GLY A 293 12.31 1.63 -7.15
N ARG A 294 11.70 2.08 -6.05
CA ARG A 294 10.45 1.52 -5.52
C ARG A 294 9.36 2.57 -5.40
N GLY A 295 9.67 3.75 -4.87
CA GLY A 295 8.70 4.84 -4.68
C GLY A 295 9.27 6.22 -5.02
N ILE A 296 8.41 7.18 -5.35
CA ILE A 296 8.77 8.56 -5.65
C ILE A 296 7.75 9.55 -5.06
N ASN A 297 8.21 10.67 -4.52
CA ASN A 297 7.34 11.75 -4.05
C ASN A 297 7.28 12.96 -5.03
N ASN A 298 6.42 13.93 -4.74
CA ASN A 298 6.29 15.15 -5.55
C ASN A 298 7.45 16.15 -5.37
N SER A 299 8.42 15.84 -4.49
CA SER A 299 9.69 16.56 -4.40
C SER A 299 10.80 15.90 -5.24
N ASN A 300 10.44 14.96 -6.11
CA ASN A 300 11.33 14.20 -6.99
C ASN A 300 12.41 13.41 -6.22
N GLN A 301 12.07 12.97 -5.00
CA GLN A 301 12.92 12.06 -4.23
C GLN A 301 12.48 10.64 -4.53
N VAL A 302 13.44 9.79 -4.87
CA VAL A 302 13.21 8.37 -5.16
C VAL A 302 13.72 7.53 -4.01
N VAL A 303 12.99 6.51 -3.61
CA VAL A 303 13.44 5.53 -2.61
C VAL A 303 13.43 4.13 -3.18
N GLY A 304 14.22 3.26 -2.60
CA GLY A 304 14.28 1.85 -3.01
C GLY A 304 15.33 1.06 -2.25
N GLU A 305 15.95 0.10 -2.93
CA GLU A 305 17.01 -0.72 -2.38
C GLU A 305 18.21 -0.81 -3.33
N SER A 306 19.41 -0.91 -2.78
CA SER A 306 20.64 -1.02 -3.57
C SER A 306 21.67 -1.88 -2.88
N ASP A 307 22.43 -2.61 -3.68
CA ASP A 307 23.61 -3.33 -3.23
C ASP A 307 24.67 -2.33 -2.75
N THR A 308 25.20 -2.61 -1.57
CA THR A 308 26.36 -1.93 -1.00
C THR A 308 27.65 -2.54 -1.52
N ALA A 309 28.77 -1.85 -1.32
CA ALA A 309 30.10 -2.38 -1.64
C ALA A 309 30.44 -3.68 -0.88
N ASP A 310 29.80 -3.92 0.28
CA ASP A 310 29.98 -5.12 1.10
C ASP A 310 29.00 -6.25 0.72
N LEU A 311 28.26 -6.11 -0.40
CA LEU A 311 27.30 -7.08 -0.94
C LEU A 311 26.02 -7.29 -0.10
N ASN A 312 25.75 -6.40 0.86
CA ASN A 312 24.45 -6.31 1.53
C ASN A 312 23.47 -5.46 0.72
N VAL A 313 22.16 -5.62 0.94
CA VAL A 313 21.12 -4.80 0.32
C VAL A 313 20.63 -3.77 1.31
N HIS A 314 20.77 -2.48 1.00
CA HIS A 314 20.32 -1.39 1.87
C HIS A 314 19.24 -0.55 1.20
N ALA A 315 18.31 -0.06 2.03
CA ALA A 315 17.36 0.97 1.66
C ALA A 315 18.12 2.26 1.29
N PHE A 316 17.71 2.91 0.22
CA PHE A 316 18.26 4.20 -0.18
C PHE A 316 17.18 5.27 -0.36
N MET A 317 17.60 6.53 -0.25
CA MET A 317 16.90 7.68 -0.78
C MET A 317 17.82 8.41 -1.76
N TRP A 318 17.34 8.63 -2.99
CA TRP A 318 17.99 9.45 -3.98
C TRP A 318 17.33 10.83 -4.02
N SER A 319 18.14 11.88 -3.94
CA SER A 319 17.66 13.25 -4.03
C SER A 319 18.75 14.13 -4.60
N ASN A 320 18.39 15.00 -5.54
CA ASN A 320 19.28 16.00 -6.14
C ASN A 320 20.59 15.39 -6.69
N GLY A 321 20.50 14.25 -7.38
CA GLY A 321 21.67 13.61 -8.01
C GLY A 321 22.54 12.79 -7.06
N SER A 322 22.11 12.55 -5.83
CA SER A 322 22.88 11.78 -4.84
C SER A 322 22.03 10.69 -4.19
N MET A 323 22.58 9.48 -4.14
CA MET A 323 22.02 8.35 -3.40
C MET A 323 22.53 8.37 -1.95
N ILE A 324 21.60 8.25 -1.00
CA ILE A 324 21.85 8.27 0.44
C ILE A 324 21.43 6.92 1.00
N ASP A 325 22.33 6.25 1.70
CA ASP A 325 22.04 5.03 2.46
C ASP A 325 21.17 5.38 3.69
N LEU A 326 20.03 4.71 3.83
CA LEU A 326 19.10 4.88 4.96
C LEU A 326 19.41 3.92 6.13
N GLY A 327 20.29 2.95 5.93
CA GLY A 327 20.74 1.98 6.93
C GLY A 327 19.68 0.94 7.31
N THR A 328 19.95 0.22 8.40
CA THR A 328 19.15 -0.91 8.88
C THR A 328 18.74 -0.72 10.35
N LEU A 329 17.97 -1.66 10.92
CA LEU A 329 17.67 -1.71 12.36
C LEU A 329 18.77 -2.44 13.17
N GLY A 330 19.98 -2.52 12.61
CA GLY A 330 21.15 -3.15 13.20
C GLY A 330 21.52 -4.51 12.61
N GLY A 331 20.72 -5.04 11.69
CA GLY A 331 21.04 -6.21 10.86
C GLY A 331 21.74 -5.83 9.55
N ASP A 332 21.76 -6.75 8.59
CA ASP A 332 22.56 -6.61 7.36
C ASP A 332 21.75 -5.98 6.22
N ASN A 333 20.43 -6.19 6.17
CA ASN A 333 19.62 -5.77 5.03
C ASN A 333 18.48 -4.80 5.36
N SER A 334 18.12 -3.96 4.40
CA SER A 334 16.92 -3.12 4.42
C SER A 334 16.45 -2.78 3.00
N SER A 335 15.19 -2.33 2.90
CA SER A 335 14.58 -1.88 1.65
C SER A 335 13.50 -0.85 1.93
N ALA A 336 13.48 0.23 1.16
CA ALA A 336 12.41 1.23 1.18
C ALA A 336 11.35 0.89 0.14
N ALA A 337 10.07 1.02 0.51
CA ALA A 337 8.92 0.74 -0.33
C ALA A 337 8.22 2.01 -0.83
N SER A 338 8.05 3.01 0.03
CA SER A 338 7.31 4.25 -0.28
C SER A 338 7.87 5.44 0.50
N ILE A 339 7.59 6.65 0.01
CA ILE A 339 8.01 7.93 0.56
C ILE A 339 6.87 8.93 0.42
N ASP A 340 6.60 9.70 1.48
CA ASP A 340 5.63 10.81 1.40
C ASP A 340 6.27 12.15 1.00
N ASP A 341 5.44 13.16 0.77
CA ASP A 341 5.88 14.52 0.42
C ASP A 341 6.61 15.26 1.55
N LEU A 342 6.64 14.71 2.77
CA LEU A 342 7.44 15.22 3.88
C LEU A 342 8.81 14.55 3.97
N GLY A 343 9.11 13.58 3.10
CA GLY A 343 10.36 12.84 3.08
C GLY A 343 10.43 11.72 4.13
N ARG A 344 9.29 11.30 4.70
CA ARG A 344 9.22 10.12 5.55
C ARG A 344 9.15 8.89 4.67
N VAL A 345 10.00 7.91 4.95
CA VAL A 345 10.15 6.70 4.13
C VAL A 345 9.69 5.49 4.93
N VAL A 346 8.99 4.56 4.31
CA VAL A 346 8.60 3.29 4.94
C VAL A 346 9.08 2.10 4.14
N GLY A 347 9.21 0.95 4.80
CA GLY A 347 9.73 -0.27 4.19
C GLY A 347 9.95 -1.37 5.22
N TRP A 348 11.05 -2.10 5.07
CA TRP A 348 11.49 -3.10 6.05
C TRP A 348 12.99 -3.01 6.28
N ALA A 349 13.42 -3.41 7.47
CA ALA A 349 14.82 -3.52 7.82
C ALA A 349 15.05 -4.68 8.78
N GLU A 350 16.22 -5.30 8.68
CA GLU A 350 16.64 -6.34 9.61
C GLU A 350 17.13 -5.73 10.92
N THR A 351 16.67 -6.33 12.02
CA THR A 351 17.21 -6.07 13.35
C THR A 351 18.57 -6.76 13.53
N ALA A 352 19.28 -6.44 14.60
CA ALA A 352 20.55 -7.11 14.94
C ALA A 352 20.46 -8.64 15.11
N ASN A 353 19.25 -9.19 15.26
CA ASN A 353 19.02 -10.64 15.32
C ASN A 353 18.76 -11.27 13.95
N GLY A 354 18.70 -10.47 12.88
CA GLY A 354 18.32 -10.90 11.53
C GLY A 354 16.80 -10.94 11.29
N ASP A 355 15.98 -10.50 12.26
CA ASP A 355 14.52 -10.46 12.10
C ASP A 355 14.12 -9.29 11.20
N ARG A 356 13.31 -9.55 10.17
CA ARG A 356 12.76 -8.54 9.27
C ARG A 356 11.57 -7.82 9.91
N HIS A 357 11.73 -6.53 10.19
CA HIS A 357 10.69 -5.70 10.79
C HIS A 357 10.26 -4.57 9.85
N ALA A 358 8.98 -4.20 9.92
CA ALA A 358 8.47 -3.00 9.28
C ALA A 358 9.19 -1.76 9.85
N CYS A 359 9.70 -0.91 8.97
CA CYS A 359 10.56 0.21 9.35
C CYS A 359 10.04 1.53 8.79
N LEU A 360 10.21 2.59 9.59
CA LEU A 360 9.98 3.98 9.23
C LEU A 360 11.31 4.71 9.33
N TRP A 361 11.71 5.43 8.28
CA TRP A 361 12.81 6.38 8.32
C TRP A 361 12.30 7.81 8.37
N VAL A 362 12.79 8.56 9.35
CA VAL A 362 12.58 10.00 9.47
C VAL A 362 13.95 10.65 9.61
N ASP A 363 14.23 11.67 8.81
CA ASP A 363 15.54 12.32 8.73
C ASP A 363 16.69 11.30 8.51
N ASN A 364 16.46 10.34 7.60
CA ASN A 364 17.37 9.23 7.26
C ASN A 364 17.74 8.30 8.44
N LYS A 365 16.93 8.28 9.50
CA LYS A 365 17.16 7.41 10.64
C LYS A 365 16.07 6.34 10.76
N PRO A 366 16.44 5.04 10.86
CA PRO A 366 15.48 3.95 10.97
C PRO A 366 14.83 3.87 12.36
N TYR A 367 13.53 3.58 12.35
CA TYR A 367 12.69 3.29 13.52
C TYR A 367 11.90 2.01 13.26
N ASP A 368 11.89 1.11 14.25
CA ASP A 368 11.13 -0.14 14.19
C ASP A 368 9.65 0.13 14.52
N LEU A 369 8.75 -0.10 13.57
CA LEU A 369 7.31 0.15 13.75
C LEU A 369 6.68 -0.76 14.82
N ASN A 370 7.25 -1.94 15.09
CA ASN A 370 6.81 -2.80 16.20
C ASN A 370 7.04 -2.15 17.57
N SER A 371 7.97 -1.20 17.68
CA SER A 371 8.24 -0.43 18.91
C SER A 371 7.38 0.85 19.03
N LEU A 372 6.71 1.23 17.95
CA LEU A 372 5.90 2.46 17.87
C LEU A 372 4.40 2.20 18.00
N THR A 373 3.94 0.95 17.92
CA THR A 373 2.54 0.58 18.20
C THR A 373 2.22 0.70 19.69
N LEU A 374 1.06 1.25 20.03
CA LEU A 374 0.56 1.34 21.42
C LEU A 374 -0.25 0.12 21.83
N ASN A 375 -1.02 -0.44 20.90
CA ASN A 375 -1.89 -1.58 21.18
C ASN A 375 -1.17 -2.91 20.93
N LYS A 376 -1.58 -3.92 21.71
CA LYS A 376 -1.10 -5.28 21.54
C LYS A 376 -1.65 -5.88 20.25
N LEU A 377 -0.76 -6.38 19.42
CA LEU A 377 -1.06 -7.02 18.13
C LEU A 377 -0.92 -8.54 18.20
N SER A 378 -1.76 -9.22 17.42
CA SER A 378 -1.64 -10.65 17.15
C SER A 378 -0.51 -10.94 16.14
N ILE A 379 -0.09 -9.93 15.39
CA ILE A 379 0.97 -10.00 14.38
C ILE A 379 2.28 -9.33 14.83
N VAL A 380 3.38 -9.72 14.18
CA VAL A 380 4.65 -8.96 14.13
C VAL A 380 4.68 -8.23 12.79
N LEU A 381 4.84 -6.90 12.79
CA LEU A 381 4.87 -6.09 11.58
C LEU A 381 6.18 -6.36 10.83
N THR A 382 6.11 -6.91 9.62
CA THR A 382 7.29 -7.33 8.85
C THR A 382 7.59 -6.40 7.68
N GLU A 383 6.56 -5.81 7.07
CA GLU A 383 6.69 -4.87 5.96
C GLU A 383 5.72 -3.71 6.10
N ALA A 384 6.23 -2.48 6.01
CA ALA A 384 5.44 -1.33 5.64
C ALA A 384 5.59 -1.09 4.14
N ARG A 385 4.48 -0.82 3.46
CA ARG A 385 4.42 -0.75 1.99
C ARG A 385 4.11 0.63 1.47
N ASP A 386 3.29 1.38 2.21
CA ASP A 386 2.90 2.71 1.80
C ASP A 386 2.62 3.63 2.99
N ILE A 387 2.81 4.93 2.77
CA ILE A 387 2.61 5.99 3.73
C ILE A 387 1.94 7.19 3.04
N ASN A 388 0.84 7.69 3.61
CA ASN A 388 0.21 8.90 3.09
C ASN A 388 0.72 10.17 3.78
N SER A 389 0.34 11.33 3.25
CA SER A 389 0.73 12.65 3.79
C SER A 389 0.25 12.92 5.23
N SER A 390 -0.77 12.20 5.72
CA SER A 390 -1.22 12.25 7.12
C SER A 390 -0.32 11.42 8.05
N GLY A 391 0.60 10.63 7.50
CA GLY A 391 1.45 9.71 8.25
C GLY A 391 0.79 8.39 8.60
N GLU A 392 -0.32 8.05 7.92
CA GLU A 392 -0.90 6.72 8.03
C GLU A 392 -0.08 5.73 7.20
N ILE A 393 0.21 4.57 7.77
CA ILE A 393 1.10 3.56 7.19
C ILE A 393 0.32 2.27 7.01
N VAL A 394 0.49 1.60 5.87
CA VAL A 394 -0.09 0.27 5.62
C VAL A 394 0.99 -0.74 5.26
N GLY A 395 0.66 -2.02 5.43
CA GLY A 395 1.55 -3.11 5.08
C GLY A 395 1.02 -4.44 5.59
N TRP A 396 1.94 -5.36 5.91
CA TRP A 396 1.58 -6.63 6.52
C TRP A 396 2.58 -7.08 7.59
N GLY A 397 2.07 -7.96 8.44
CA GLY A 397 2.85 -8.68 9.42
C GLY A 397 2.57 -10.18 9.36
N VAL A 398 3.29 -10.94 10.17
CA VAL A 398 3.08 -12.39 10.33
C VAL A 398 2.43 -12.68 11.68
N VAL A 399 1.51 -13.64 11.72
CA VAL A 399 0.82 -14.03 12.95
C VAL A 399 1.81 -14.61 13.97
N LYS A 400 1.74 -14.14 15.23
CA LYS A 400 2.62 -14.61 16.29
C LYS A 400 2.34 -16.08 16.62
N GLY A 401 3.39 -16.90 16.54
CA GLY A 401 3.30 -18.34 16.82
C GLY A 401 2.67 -19.15 15.69
N ASP A 402 2.43 -18.56 14.52
CA ASP A 402 2.08 -19.28 13.31
C ASP A 402 3.36 -19.75 12.59
N GLU A 403 3.53 -21.06 12.46
CA GLU A 403 4.68 -21.66 11.77
C GLU A 403 4.62 -21.46 10.24
N THR A 404 3.45 -21.11 9.70
CA THR A 404 3.26 -20.89 8.26
C THR A 404 3.58 -19.46 7.82
N ASN A 405 3.83 -18.55 8.77
CA ASN A 405 4.07 -17.13 8.52
C ASN A 405 2.98 -16.48 7.64
N THR A 406 1.71 -16.80 7.90
CA THR A 406 0.58 -16.26 7.13
C THR A 406 0.58 -14.73 7.20
N PRO A 407 0.69 -14.01 6.05
CA PRO A 407 0.65 -12.55 6.05
C PRO A 407 -0.72 -12.03 6.42
N GLN A 408 -0.76 -11.04 7.30
CA GLN A 408 -1.97 -10.30 7.64
C GLN A 408 -1.73 -8.81 7.49
N ALA A 409 -2.65 -8.16 6.77
CA ALA A 409 -2.57 -6.76 6.47
C ALA A 409 -2.78 -5.92 7.74
N PHE A 410 -2.22 -4.72 7.76
CA PHE A 410 -2.46 -3.74 8.79
C PHE A 410 -2.59 -2.33 8.22
N SER A 411 -3.25 -1.45 8.98
CA SER A 411 -3.12 0.00 8.86
C SER A 411 -2.73 0.61 10.20
N MET A 412 -1.91 1.65 10.17
CA MET A 412 -1.43 2.39 11.32
C MET A 412 -1.80 3.85 11.15
N ARG A 413 -2.37 4.45 12.19
CA ARG A 413 -2.57 5.91 12.26
C ARG A 413 -1.84 6.48 13.46
N LEU A 414 -1.48 7.76 13.36
CA LEU A 414 -0.96 8.50 14.51
C LEU A 414 -1.96 8.44 15.68
N ALA A 415 -1.43 8.15 16.86
CA ALA A 415 -2.18 8.15 18.11
C ALA A 415 -2.38 9.60 18.57
N SER A 416 -3.55 9.88 19.15
CA SER A 416 -3.80 11.16 19.81
C SER A 416 -3.11 11.24 21.17
N ASP A 417 -2.85 12.46 21.66
CA ASP A 417 -2.29 12.69 23.00
C ASP A 417 -3.08 11.97 24.10
N ALA A 418 -4.41 11.89 23.96
CA ALA A 418 -5.27 11.21 24.91
C ALA A 418 -5.08 9.68 24.89
N GLU A 419 -4.85 9.09 23.71
CA GLU A 419 -4.57 7.66 23.56
C GLU A 419 -3.19 7.29 24.10
N ILE A 420 -2.19 8.16 23.88
CA ILE A 420 -0.84 8.02 24.44
C ILE A 420 -0.91 8.07 25.97
N ALA A 421 -1.56 9.09 26.53
CA ALA A 421 -1.71 9.24 27.99
C ALA A 421 -2.44 8.05 28.62
N ALA A 422 -3.49 7.53 27.97
CA ALA A 422 -4.22 6.36 28.46
C ALA A 422 -3.37 5.08 28.45
N ALA A 423 -2.48 4.91 27.47
CA ALA A 423 -1.55 3.79 27.43
C ALA A 423 -0.52 3.86 28.56
N GLU A 424 0.04 5.05 28.83
CA GLU A 424 1.01 5.27 29.91
C GLU A 424 0.38 5.04 31.31
N GLU A 425 -0.87 5.45 31.53
CA GLU A 425 -1.59 5.18 32.77
C GLU A 425 -1.81 3.68 33.00
N SER A 426 -2.05 2.91 31.94
CA SER A 426 -2.23 1.45 32.02
C SER A 426 -0.95 0.68 32.38
N GLU A 427 0.23 1.26 32.15
CA GLU A 427 1.51 0.66 32.53
C GLU A 427 1.95 0.99 33.96
N THR A 428 1.28 1.95 34.63
CA THR A 428 1.56 2.21 36.05
C THR A 428 1.02 1.06 36.91
N PRO A 429 1.87 0.37 37.70
CA PRO A 429 1.37 -0.64 38.62
C PRO A 429 0.42 0.04 39.59
N THR A 430 -0.81 -0.44 39.68
CA THR A 430 -1.71 -0.03 40.75
C THR A 430 -1.07 -0.48 42.06
N THR A 431 -0.31 0.39 42.72
CA THR A 431 0.07 0.20 44.11
C THR A 431 -1.21 0.39 44.91
N THR A 432 -2.03 -0.64 45.00
CA THR A 432 -3.02 -0.74 46.06
C THR A 432 -2.24 -0.59 47.36
N PRO A 433 -2.51 0.44 48.18
CA PRO A 433 -1.97 0.46 49.53
C PRO A 433 -2.57 -0.77 50.21
N THR A 434 -1.75 -1.79 50.43
CA THR A 434 -2.10 -2.82 51.40
C THR A 434 -2.20 -2.08 52.72
N THR A 435 -3.42 -1.78 53.17
CA THR A 435 -3.65 -1.46 54.57
C THR A 435 -3.35 -2.73 55.34
N ASP A 436 -2.08 -2.88 55.75
CA ASP A 436 -1.68 -3.82 56.77
C ASP A 436 -2.33 -3.37 58.08
N PRO A 437 -3.31 -4.11 58.65
CA PRO A 437 -3.92 -3.73 59.89
C PRO A 437 -3.06 -4.28 61.03
N ASN A 438 -1.77 -3.92 61.11
CA ASN A 438 -0.91 -4.39 62.18
C ASN A 438 0.32 -3.54 62.48
N ASP A 439 0.27 -2.22 62.25
CA ASP A 439 1.26 -1.33 62.85
C ASP A 439 0.81 -0.87 64.25
N SER A 440 1.00 -1.76 65.23
CA SER A 440 1.04 -1.38 66.65
C SER A 440 2.40 -1.75 67.23
N ASN A 441 3.34 -0.82 67.07
CA ASN A 441 4.67 -0.96 67.61
C ASN A 441 4.69 -0.74 69.14
N SER A 442 5.01 -1.84 69.84
CA SER A 442 5.83 -2.01 71.05
C SER A 442 5.51 -1.27 72.35
N GLY A 443 5.42 -2.07 73.42
CA GLY A 443 5.49 -1.61 74.80
C GLY A 443 5.52 -2.72 75.85
N GLY A 444 6.50 -3.65 75.78
CA GLY A 444 7.09 -4.33 76.94
C GLY A 444 6.29 -5.42 77.68
N GLY A 445 6.75 -6.67 77.59
CA GLY A 445 6.28 -7.76 78.45
C GLY A 445 7.10 -9.04 78.27
N SER A 446 8.08 -9.23 79.15
CA SER A 446 8.93 -10.43 79.29
C SER A 446 8.14 -11.64 79.82
N GLY A 447 8.41 -12.84 79.31
CA GLY A 447 8.09 -14.07 80.05
C GLY A 447 7.92 -15.37 79.25
N ASN A 448 8.96 -16.21 79.29
CA ASN A 448 8.95 -17.68 79.35
C ASN A 448 8.59 -18.58 78.14
N ASN A 449 9.65 -19.23 77.66
CA ASN A 449 9.81 -20.59 77.10
C ASN A 449 9.15 -21.70 77.99
N PRO A 450 9.09 -23.03 77.66
CA PRO A 450 9.24 -23.79 76.40
C PRO A 450 8.08 -24.78 76.10
N ASN A 451 8.01 -25.37 74.89
CA ASN A 451 7.80 -26.82 74.67
C ASN A 451 7.77 -27.19 73.16
N ASN A 452 8.74 -28.03 72.79
CA ASN A 452 8.83 -28.90 71.60
C ASN A 452 7.81 -30.09 71.75
N PRO A 453 7.64 -31.09 70.84
CA PRO A 453 8.22 -31.34 69.50
C PRO A 453 7.26 -31.94 68.40
N LEU A 454 7.78 -32.03 67.16
CA LEU A 454 7.63 -33.09 66.12
C LEU A 454 6.23 -33.59 65.67
N ASP A 455 5.96 -33.59 64.34
CA ASP A 455 5.84 -34.86 63.59
C ASP A 455 5.92 -34.70 62.06
N LEU A 456 6.51 -35.70 61.40
CA LEU A 456 6.75 -35.86 59.95
C LEU A 456 5.88 -37.00 59.40
N ASP A 457 5.05 -36.73 58.36
CA ASP A 457 4.51 -37.61 57.26
C ASP A 457 4.00 -39.06 57.59
N PRO A 458 3.49 -39.95 56.68
CA PRO A 458 3.29 -39.93 55.21
C PRO A 458 1.98 -40.58 54.60
N LEU A 459 1.78 -40.40 53.27
CA LEU A 459 1.36 -41.33 52.17
C LEU A 459 0.05 -42.20 52.10
N PHE A 460 -0.71 -41.98 50.99
CA PHE A 460 -1.48 -42.90 50.05
C PHE A 460 -2.79 -43.64 50.48
N PRO A 461 -3.60 -44.28 49.56
CA PRO A 461 -4.03 -44.03 48.16
C PRO A 461 -5.55 -44.36 47.83
N GLY A 462 -6.04 -44.23 46.57
CA GLY A 462 -7.11 -45.10 45.99
C GLY A 462 -8.24 -44.50 45.11
N GLN A 463 -8.27 -44.85 43.81
CA GLN A 463 -9.40 -44.83 42.82
C GLN A 463 -10.28 -46.12 42.94
N PRO A 464 -11.41 -46.43 42.21
CA PRO A 464 -11.88 -45.92 40.88
C PRO A 464 -13.43 -45.80 40.59
N SER A 465 -13.74 -45.26 39.39
CA SER A 465 -14.81 -45.49 38.36
C SER A 465 -16.29 -45.81 38.68
N THR A 466 -17.22 -45.23 37.89
CA THR A 466 -18.21 -45.94 37.02
C THR A 466 -18.85 -45.02 35.95
N THR A 467 -19.06 -45.56 34.73
CA THR A 467 -19.98 -45.09 33.65
C THR A 467 -21.20 -46.03 33.56
N PRO A 468 -22.34 -45.65 32.93
CA PRO A 468 -22.71 -46.20 31.58
C PRO A 468 -23.48 -45.18 30.65
N VAL A 469 -23.27 -45.06 29.31
CA VAL A 469 -23.62 -45.88 28.10
C VAL A 469 -24.87 -45.39 27.32
N ASP A 470 -24.66 -45.09 26.01
CA ASP A 470 -25.46 -45.16 24.75
C ASP A 470 -26.87 -44.52 24.61
N GLY A 471 -27.34 -44.03 23.44
CA GLY A 471 -26.82 -43.99 22.06
C GLY A 471 -27.94 -43.66 21.03
N ASN A 472 -27.52 -43.20 19.83
CA ASN A 472 -28.16 -43.23 18.47
C ASN A 472 -29.59 -42.65 18.28
N GLY A 473 -29.99 -41.96 17.19
CA GLY A 473 -29.48 -41.71 15.83
C GLY A 473 -30.67 -41.38 14.90
N PHE A 474 -30.40 -40.88 13.68
CA PHE A 474 -31.31 -40.64 12.52
C PHE A 474 -32.27 -39.43 12.56
N THR A 475 -32.64 -38.71 11.49
CA THR A 475 -32.16 -38.30 10.13
C THR A 475 -33.31 -37.44 9.53
N THR A 476 -33.01 -36.74 8.43
CA THR A 476 -33.91 -36.24 7.34
C THR A 476 -34.59 -34.86 7.47
N ASP A 477 -34.07 -33.90 6.69
CA ASP A 477 -34.82 -32.91 5.88
C ASP A 477 -35.64 -33.64 4.77
N PRO A 478 -36.71 -33.06 4.16
CA PRO A 478 -36.67 -31.76 3.45
C PRO A 478 -37.96 -30.88 3.44
N LEU A 479 -37.79 -29.67 2.88
CA LEU A 479 -38.70 -28.59 2.37
C LEU A 479 -40.08 -29.01 1.77
N PRO A 480 -41.01 -28.13 1.29
CA PRO A 480 -41.13 -26.63 1.27
C PRO A 480 -42.55 -26.10 1.63
N SER A 481 -42.79 -24.77 1.64
CA SER A 481 -44.11 -24.22 1.23
C SER A 481 -44.09 -22.76 0.74
N THR A 482 -44.76 -22.55 -0.38
CA THR A 482 -45.07 -21.32 -1.13
C THR A 482 -46.49 -20.81 -0.81
N CYS A 483 -46.71 -19.49 -0.79
CA CYS A 483 -47.97 -18.77 -1.14
C CYS A 483 -47.78 -17.26 -0.82
N GLY A 484 -48.24 -16.26 -1.58
CA GLY A 484 -48.98 -16.19 -2.83
C GLY A 484 -49.17 -14.73 -3.30
N ILE A 485 -49.23 -14.58 -4.63
CA ILE A 485 -50.08 -13.74 -5.50
C ILE A 485 -50.68 -12.40 -4.98
N GLY A 486 -50.47 -11.33 -5.74
CA GLY A 486 -51.31 -10.12 -5.74
C GLY A 486 -51.02 -9.18 -6.94
N THR A 487 -51.79 -9.33 -8.01
CA THR A 487 -51.81 -8.50 -9.24
C THR A 487 -52.57 -7.18 -9.07
N GLY A 488 -52.20 -6.13 -9.82
CA GLY A 488 -53.13 -5.03 -10.15
C GLY A 488 -52.44 -3.69 -10.45
N GLY A 489 -52.38 -3.30 -11.73
CA GLY A 489 -51.72 -2.09 -12.20
C GLY A 489 -52.54 -0.80 -12.09
N LEU A 490 -51.95 0.30 -12.58
CA LEU A 490 -52.60 1.40 -13.32
C LEU A 490 -51.54 2.43 -13.75
N LEU A 491 -51.52 2.75 -15.05
CA LEU A 491 -50.91 3.94 -15.65
C LEU A 491 -51.61 5.21 -15.15
N PRO A 492 -50.96 6.39 -15.25
CA PRO A 492 -51.35 7.29 -16.33
C PRO A 492 -50.19 8.03 -17.03
N LEU A 493 -50.41 8.29 -18.32
CA LEU A 493 -49.77 9.35 -19.10
C LEU A 493 -50.20 10.74 -18.60
N ALA A 494 -49.27 11.70 -18.60
CA ALA A 494 -49.57 13.11 -18.88
C ALA A 494 -48.35 13.84 -19.46
N LEU A 495 -48.58 14.56 -20.55
CA LEU A 495 -47.64 15.36 -21.33
C LEU A 495 -47.13 16.62 -20.62
N GLY A 496 -45.86 16.94 -20.86
CA GLY A 496 -45.38 18.19 -21.50
C GLY A 496 -45.35 19.48 -20.69
N ILE A 497 -44.18 20.12 -20.63
CA ILE A 497 -43.89 21.52 -21.01
C ILE A 497 -42.36 21.67 -21.09
N GLY A 498 -41.86 22.15 -22.23
CA GLY A 498 -40.43 22.41 -22.45
C GLY A 498 -39.97 23.78 -21.94
N PHE A 499 -38.67 23.90 -21.72
CA PHE A 499 -37.98 25.20 -21.70
C PHE A 499 -36.66 25.11 -22.45
N VAL A 500 -36.57 25.94 -23.48
CA VAL A 500 -35.39 26.27 -24.27
C VAL A 500 -34.58 27.31 -23.49
N ALA A 501 -33.29 27.07 -23.28
CA ALA A 501 -32.35 28.09 -22.78
C ALA A 501 -31.36 28.47 -23.89
N LEU A 502 -31.52 29.68 -24.43
CA LEU A 502 -30.56 30.33 -25.33
C LEU A 502 -29.29 30.72 -24.57
N SER A 503 -28.12 30.32 -25.08
CA SER A 503 -26.84 30.88 -24.67
C SER A 503 -26.53 32.16 -25.46
N ARG A 504 -26.39 33.28 -24.73
CA ARG A 504 -25.90 34.55 -25.29
C ARG A 504 -24.39 34.62 -25.18
N ARG A 505 -23.69 34.63 -26.32
CA ARG A 505 -22.29 35.06 -26.45
C ARG A 505 -22.19 36.58 -26.20
N ARG A 506 -21.23 37.00 -25.37
CA ARG A 506 -20.72 38.39 -25.34
C ARG A 506 -19.28 38.39 -25.81
N ARG A 507 -19.05 39.02 -26.97
CA ARG A 507 -17.75 39.57 -27.38
C ARG A 507 -17.59 40.95 -26.73
N TRP A 508 -16.42 41.25 -26.20
CA TRP A 508 -15.93 42.63 -26.03
C TRP A 508 -14.56 42.75 -26.68
N ALA A 509 -14.30 43.99 -27.10
CA ALA A 509 -13.41 44.45 -28.15
C ALA A 509 -11.93 44.20 -27.95
#